data_AF-A0A7L0YDN5-F1
#
_entry.id   AF-A0A7L0YDN5-F1
#
_cell.length_a   1.000
_cell.length_b   1.000
_cell.length_c   1.000
_cell.angle_alpha   90.00
_cell.angle_beta   90.00
_cell.angle_gamma   90.00
#
_symmetry.space_group_name_H-M   'P 1'
#
loop_
_entity.id
_entity.type
_entity.pdbx_description
1 polymer ?
#
loop_
_entity_poly.entity_id
_entity_poly.type
_entity_poly.pdbx_seq_one_letter_code
_entity_poly.pdbx_strand_id
1 'polypeptide(L)'
;MEDRSHKVLLALVMLFLFAVIVLQYVCPGTECQLLRLRALSPAAAADPYRAEDETPARFVPRFNFSADDLLRRGGFNIKGGDLIVFLHIPKTGGGRAGQKKCTCHRPGKRETWLFSRFSTGWSCGLHADWTELTNCVPSVVDSKKEVRLRPSRVSLLCELPSSSLSLLHGHPSSSEKPCSALMRSVLETHGTKRSVFLSLGRNFYYITILRDPVSRYLSEWRHVQRGATWKASLHVCDGRSPTTEELPSCYTGDDWSGCSLQEFMDCPYNLANNRQVRMLSDLSLVGCYNLSVMPEEQRNKVLLDSAKENLKRMAFFGLTEFQRKTQYLFEKTFNMNFISPFTQYNSTRASSVEIDRQTQQRIEALNFLDMELYDYAKDLFLQRYQYMRQKEHQEARRKRQEQRKILRAKQAHLREQGENSS
;
A
#
# COMPACT_ATOMS: atom_id res chain seq x y z
N MET A 1 -49.56 25.02 -49.04
CA MET A 1 -49.12 24.13 -47.94
C MET A 1 -47.59 24.04 -47.91
N GLU A 2 -46.93 24.10 -49.08
CA GLU A 2 -45.48 24.25 -49.30
C GLU A 2 -44.73 25.26 -48.41
N ASP A 3 -45.17 26.52 -48.34
CA ASP A 3 -44.38 27.59 -47.70
C ASP A 3 -44.17 27.39 -46.18
N ARG A 4 -45.12 26.70 -45.53
CA ARG A 4 -45.02 26.37 -44.10
C ARG A 4 -44.07 25.20 -43.84
N SER A 5 -44.03 24.22 -44.76
CA SER A 5 -43.08 23.11 -44.70
C SER A 5 -41.64 23.58 -44.93
N HIS A 6 -41.41 24.53 -45.85
CA HIS A 6 -40.08 25.09 -46.08
C HIS A 6 -39.56 25.86 -44.85
N LYS A 7 -40.41 26.62 -44.17
CA LYS A 7 -40.04 27.34 -42.94
C LYS A 7 -39.72 26.39 -41.78
N VAL A 8 -40.47 25.29 -41.64
CA VAL A 8 -40.19 24.25 -40.64
C VAL A 8 -38.88 23.51 -40.97
N LEU A 9 -38.64 23.19 -42.24
CA LEU A 9 -37.39 22.56 -42.68
C LEU A 9 -36.20 23.48 -42.41
N LEU A 10 -36.31 24.78 -42.71
CA LEU A 10 -35.27 25.75 -42.43
C LEU A 10 -34.96 25.86 -40.93
N ALA A 11 -35.99 25.88 -40.09
CA ALA A 11 -35.84 25.91 -38.64
C ALA A 11 -35.13 24.66 -38.09
N LEU A 12 -35.47 23.47 -38.63
CA LEU A 12 -34.81 22.22 -38.25
C LEU A 12 -33.34 22.17 -38.69
N VAL A 13 -33.02 22.67 -39.88
CA VAL A 13 -31.64 22.76 -40.37
C VAL A 13 -30.83 23.73 -39.51
N MET A 14 -31.40 24.89 -39.16
CA MET A 14 -30.75 25.87 -38.29
C MET A 14 -30.51 25.33 -36.87
N LEU A 15 -31.48 24.58 -36.32
CA LEU A 15 -31.33 23.91 -35.02
C LEU A 15 -30.22 22.85 -35.05
N PHE A 16 -30.14 22.07 -36.14
CA PHE A 16 -29.10 21.08 -36.33
C PHE A 16 -27.71 21.71 -36.44
N LEU A 17 -27.56 22.77 -37.24
CA LEU A 17 -26.30 23.50 -37.38
C LEU A 17 -25.85 24.13 -36.07
N PHE A 18 -26.77 24.74 -35.32
CA PHE A 18 -26.48 25.29 -33.99
C PHE A 18 -26.02 24.18 -33.02
N ALA A 19 -26.69 23.03 -33.02
CA ALA A 19 -26.28 21.89 -32.20
C ALA A 19 -24.89 21.37 -32.57
N VAL A 20 -24.54 21.33 -33.86
CA VAL A 20 -23.20 20.95 -34.34
C VAL A 20 -22.13 21.95 -33.88
N ILE A 21 -22.39 23.25 -33.99
CA ILE A 21 -21.47 24.31 -33.54
C ILE A 21 -21.26 24.23 -32.02
N VAL A 22 -22.33 24.08 -31.24
CA VAL A 22 -22.24 23.92 -29.78
C VAL A 22 -21.46 22.65 -29.44
N LEU A 23 -21.67 21.53 -30.15
CA LEU A 23 -20.90 20.30 -29.95
C LEU A 23 -19.40 20.48 -30.27
N GLN A 24 -19.07 21.20 -31.35
CA GLN A 24 -17.67 21.49 -31.71
C GLN A 24 -16.99 22.41 -30.69
N TYR A 25 -17.72 23.36 -30.11
CA TYR A 25 -17.18 24.30 -29.12
C TYR A 25 -17.04 23.68 -27.72
N VAL A 26 -17.96 22.82 -27.33
CA VAL A 26 -17.94 22.10 -26.04
C VAL A 26 -16.99 20.88 -26.08
N CYS A 27 -16.75 20.30 -27.26
CA CYS A 27 -15.92 19.11 -27.43
C CYS A 27 -14.99 19.25 -28.65
N PRO A 28 -13.82 19.90 -28.52
CA PRO A 28 -12.92 20.17 -29.65
C PRO A 28 -12.06 18.94 -30.06
N GLY A 29 -12.59 17.71 -29.94
CA GLY A 29 -11.84 16.49 -30.22
C GLY A 29 -12.71 15.31 -30.66
N THR A 30 -12.11 14.41 -31.45
CA THR A 30 -12.67 13.15 -31.98
C THR A 30 -13.11 12.14 -30.91
N GLU A 31 -12.76 12.38 -29.64
CA GLU A 31 -13.06 11.52 -28.48
C GLU A 31 -14.56 11.36 -28.19
N CYS A 32 -15.41 12.33 -28.57
CA CYS A 32 -16.83 12.32 -28.20
C CYS A 32 -17.71 11.45 -29.12
N GLN A 33 -17.31 11.29 -30.39
CA GLN A 33 -18.02 10.41 -31.34
C GLN A 33 -17.89 8.92 -30.96
N LEU A 34 -16.78 8.54 -30.32
CA LEU A 34 -16.51 7.16 -29.91
C LEU A 34 -17.34 6.72 -28.69
N LEU A 35 -17.79 7.67 -27.85
CA LEU A 35 -18.62 7.40 -26.67
C LEU A 35 -20.07 7.05 -27.02
N ARG A 36 -20.61 7.59 -28.13
CA ARG A 36 -22.01 7.36 -28.53
C ARG A 36 -22.23 6.03 -29.28
N LEU A 37 -21.26 5.58 -30.08
CA LEU A 37 -21.31 4.26 -30.73
C LEU A 37 -21.07 3.10 -29.75
N ARG A 38 -20.42 3.35 -28.61
CA ARG A 38 -20.21 2.34 -27.56
C ARG A 38 -21.43 2.09 -26.67
N ALA A 39 -22.37 3.04 -26.61
CA ALA A 39 -23.57 2.92 -25.79
C ALA A 39 -24.63 1.95 -26.36
N LEU A 40 -24.51 1.55 -27.64
CA LEU A 40 -25.51 0.76 -28.36
C LEU A 40 -25.08 -0.70 -28.62
N SER A 41 -23.95 -1.15 -28.09
CA SER A 41 -23.55 -2.57 -28.11
C SER A 41 -23.34 -3.08 -26.69
N PRO A 42 -24.15 -4.03 -26.19
CA PRO A 42 -23.83 -4.78 -24.99
C PRO A 42 -22.76 -5.83 -25.34
N ALA A 43 -21.62 -5.39 -25.87
CA ALA A 43 -20.43 -6.20 -25.90
C ALA A 43 -19.94 -6.30 -24.46
N ALA A 44 -19.83 -7.52 -23.93
CA ALA A 44 -19.27 -7.82 -22.62
C ALA A 44 -18.18 -6.81 -22.24
N ALA A 45 -18.37 -6.10 -21.12
CA ALA A 45 -17.53 -5.00 -20.66
C ALA A 45 -16.07 -5.20 -21.08
N ALA A 46 -15.61 -4.40 -22.04
CA ALA A 46 -14.28 -4.55 -22.61
C ALA A 46 -13.25 -4.45 -21.48
N ASP A 47 -12.34 -5.42 -21.41
CA ASP A 47 -11.31 -5.49 -20.37
C ASP A 47 -10.44 -4.21 -20.40
N PRO A 48 -10.49 -3.36 -19.36
CA PRO A 48 -9.81 -2.06 -19.34
C PRO A 48 -8.28 -2.20 -19.25
N TYR A 49 -7.76 -3.41 -19.05
CA TYR A 49 -6.34 -3.72 -18.98
C TYR A 49 -5.80 -4.40 -20.23
N ARG A 50 -6.62 -4.64 -21.26
CA ARG A 50 -6.19 -5.30 -22.50
C ARG A 50 -4.98 -4.65 -23.17
N ALA A 51 -4.93 -3.31 -23.18
CA ALA A 51 -3.80 -2.57 -23.76
C ALA A 51 -2.46 -2.86 -23.05
N GLU A 52 -2.50 -3.24 -21.77
CA GLU A 52 -1.31 -3.56 -20.99
C GLU A 52 -0.73 -4.94 -21.36
N ASP A 53 -1.55 -5.85 -21.90
CA ASP A 53 -1.13 -7.18 -22.37
C ASP A 53 -0.34 -7.10 -23.70
N GLU A 54 -0.60 -6.07 -24.50
CA GLU A 54 -0.02 -5.88 -25.85
C GLU A 54 1.32 -5.13 -25.85
N THR A 55 1.81 -4.71 -24.67
CA THR A 55 3.12 -4.03 -24.54
C THR A 55 4.30 -5.00 -24.76
N PRO A 56 5.31 -4.68 -25.60
CA PRO A 56 5.93 -5.67 -26.49
C PRO A 56 7.27 -6.26 -26.00
N ALA A 57 7.66 -6.06 -24.75
CA ALA A 57 8.78 -6.83 -24.22
C ALA A 57 8.25 -8.19 -23.77
N ARG A 58 8.64 -9.29 -24.43
CA ARG A 58 8.52 -10.64 -23.87
C ARG A 58 9.30 -10.64 -22.56
N PHE A 59 8.62 -10.31 -21.47
CA PHE A 59 9.18 -10.38 -20.14
C PHE A 59 9.63 -11.83 -19.92
N VAL A 60 10.93 -12.02 -19.71
CA VAL A 60 11.53 -13.31 -19.43
C VAL A 60 11.75 -13.37 -17.92
N PRO A 61 11.04 -14.27 -17.20
CA PRO A 61 11.29 -14.54 -15.79
C PRO A 61 12.77 -14.81 -15.53
N ARG A 62 13.36 -14.08 -14.57
CA ARG A 62 14.74 -14.34 -14.12
C ARG A 62 14.77 -15.27 -12.91
N PHE A 63 13.79 -15.16 -12.02
CA PHE A 63 13.68 -15.96 -10.82
C PHE A 63 12.51 -16.93 -10.91
N ASN A 64 12.65 -18.09 -10.26
CA ASN A 64 11.59 -19.08 -10.20
C ASN A 64 10.76 -18.89 -8.92
N PHE A 65 9.57 -18.32 -9.05
CA PHE A 65 8.64 -18.12 -7.94
C PHE A 65 7.58 -19.22 -7.88
N SER A 66 7.22 -19.64 -6.67
CA SER A 66 6.14 -20.60 -6.48
C SER A 66 4.77 -19.99 -6.79
N ALA A 67 3.76 -20.83 -7.01
CA ALA A 67 2.38 -20.34 -7.18
C ALA A 67 1.90 -19.51 -5.97
N ASP A 68 2.37 -19.84 -4.76
CA ASP A 68 2.03 -19.12 -3.53
C ASP A 68 2.72 -17.75 -3.44
N ASP A 69 3.90 -17.60 -4.06
CA ASP A 69 4.57 -16.30 -4.18
C ASP A 69 3.85 -15.37 -5.16
N LEU A 70 3.26 -15.95 -6.22
CA LEU A 70 2.58 -15.24 -7.30
C LEU A 70 1.12 -14.92 -6.98
N LEU A 71 0.43 -15.78 -6.23
CA LEU A 71 -0.98 -15.63 -5.91
C LEU A 71 -1.17 -14.94 -4.55
N ARG A 72 -1.34 -13.62 -4.57
CA ARG A 72 -1.81 -12.85 -3.42
C ARG A 72 -3.30 -12.59 -3.55
N ARG A 73 -4.14 -13.49 -3.02
CA ARG A 73 -5.57 -13.23 -2.80
C ARG A 73 -5.80 -13.11 -1.31
N GLY A 74 -5.88 -11.88 -0.81
CA GLY A 74 -6.30 -11.61 0.56
C GLY A 74 -7.81 -11.48 0.57
N GLY A 75 -8.51 -12.29 1.36
CA GLY A 75 -9.95 -12.12 1.60
C GLY A 75 -10.23 -10.89 2.45
N PHE A 76 -9.88 -9.70 1.95
CA PHE A 76 -9.92 -8.46 2.72
C PHE A 76 -11.35 -8.10 3.07
N ASN A 77 -11.63 -8.10 4.38
CA ASN A 77 -12.94 -7.76 4.90
C ASN A 77 -12.92 -6.38 5.57
N ILE A 78 -13.32 -5.36 4.82
CA ILE A 78 -13.43 -3.98 5.33
C ILE A 78 -14.37 -3.84 6.54
N LYS A 79 -15.41 -4.69 6.65
CA LYS A 79 -16.35 -4.69 7.78
C LYS A 79 -15.80 -5.41 9.01
N GLY A 80 -14.83 -6.31 8.80
CA GLY A 80 -14.15 -7.12 9.81
C GLY A 80 -13.03 -6.38 10.54
N GLY A 81 -12.00 -7.13 10.96
CA GLY A 81 -10.83 -6.60 11.67
C GLY A 81 -9.63 -6.24 10.78
N ASP A 82 -9.72 -6.50 9.48
CA ASP A 82 -8.61 -6.41 8.54
C ASP A 82 -8.12 -4.96 8.32
N LEU A 83 -6.80 -4.75 8.36
CA LEU A 83 -6.18 -3.43 8.24
C LEU A 83 -5.12 -3.44 7.13
N ILE A 84 -5.24 -2.54 6.16
CA ILE A 84 -4.17 -2.28 5.19
C ILE A 84 -3.16 -1.32 5.84
N VAL A 85 -1.87 -1.67 5.79
CA VAL A 85 -0.79 -0.84 6.31
C VAL A 85 0.11 -0.41 5.17
N PHE A 86 0.13 0.88 4.83
CA PHE A 86 0.96 1.40 3.75
C PHE A 86 2.30 1.90 4.27
N LEU A 87 3.35 1.11 4.03
CA LEU A 87 4.75 1.49 4.23
C LEU A 87 5.17 2.41 3.08
N HIS A 88 5.28 3.71 3.37
CA HIS A 88 5.59 4.74 2.38
C HIS A 88 7.08 5.07 2.37
N ILE A 89 7.81 4.50 1.41
CA ILE A 89 9.21 4.84 1.16
C ILE A 89 9.28 6.20 0.46
N PRO A 90 10.15 7.13 0.90
CA PRO A 90 10.37 8.39 0.20
C PRO A 90 10.63 8.21 -1.30
N LYS A 91 9.93 9.04 -2.10
CA LYS A 91 10.12 9.23 -3.55
C LYS A 91 9.71 8.07 -4.46
N THR A 92 8.91 7.14 -3.96
CA THR A 92 8.32 6.05 -4.76
C THR A 92 6.89 6.34 -5.22
N GLY A 93 6.54 7.61 -5.44
CA GLY A 93 5.24 8.00 -6.02
C GLY A 93 4.02 7.92 -5.09
N GLY A 94 4.21 7.76 -3.78
CA GLY A 94 3.13 7.53 -2.80
C GLY A 94 2.17 8.69 -2.47
N GLY A 95 2.01 9.69 -3.35
CA GLY A 95 0.96 10.71 -3.22
C GLY A 95 1.24 12.02 -3.95
N ARG A 96 0.16 12.70 -4.37
CA ARG A 96 0.22 14.08 -4.86
C ARG A 96 0.53 15.02 -3.69
N ALA A 97 1.41 15.99 -3.89
CA ALA A 97 1.72 17.00 -2.88
C ALA A 97 0.45 17.75 -2.45
N GLY A 98 0.29 18.00 -1.14
CA GLY A 98 -0.83 18.79 -0.61
C GLY A 98 -2.08 18.02 -0.17
N GLN A 99 -2.11 16.68 -0.30
CA GLN A 99 -3.26 15.90 0.18
C GLN A 99 -3.31 15.86 1.71
N LYS A 100 -4.44 16.32 2.27
CA LYS A 100 -4.69 16.35 3.73
C LYS A 100 -5.04 14.96 4.27
N LYS A 101 -4.91 14.79 5.58
CA LYS A 101 -5.36 13.58 6.29
C LYS A 101 -6.87 13.40 6.14
N CYS A 102 -7.29 12.21 5.77
CA CYS A 102 -8.68 11.77 5.60
C CYS A 102 -9.10 10.80 6.70
N THR A 103 -10.40 10.68 6.92
CA THR A 103 -10.99 9.73 7.87
C THR A 103 -11.45 8.47 7.12
N CYS A 104 -10.65 7.40 7.16
CA CYS A 104 -10.91 6.15 6.45
C CYS A 104 -11.57 5.10 7.37
N HIS A 105 -12.79 5.38 7.82
CA HIS A 105 -13.49 4.51 8.75
C HIS A 105 -14.19 3.34 8.08
N ARG A 106 -14.35 2.25 8.84
CA ARG A 106 -15.19 1.12 8.46
C ARG A 106 -16.66 1.53 8.43
N PRO A 107 -17.50 0.91 7.57
CA PRO A 107 -18.93 1.17 7.56
C PRO A 107 -19.55 0.97 8.95
N GLY A 108 -20.25 1.99 9.48
CA GLY A 108 -20.93 1.93 10.77
C GLY A 108 -20.02 1.92 12.00
N LYS A 109 -18.70 2.10 11.88
CA LYS A 109 -17.76 2.11 13.01
C LYS A 109 -16.83 3.33 12.95
N ARG A 110 -16.23 3.70 14.08
CA ARG A 110 -15.17 4.74 14.16
C ARG A 110 -13.75 4.14 14.09
N GLU A 111 -13.62 2.92 13.60
CA GLU A 111 -12.34 2.21 13.45
C GLU A 111 -11.82 2.42 12.03
N THR A 112 -10.51 2.62 11.88
CA THR A 112 -9.89 2.74 10.55
C THR A 112 -9.65 1.37 9.93
N TRP A 113 -9.80 1.27 8.60
CA TRP A 113 -9.40 0.08 7.81
C TRP A 113 -8.11 0.32 7.01
N LEU A 114 -7.58 1.54 7.06
CA LEU A 114 -6.33 1.94 6.43
C LEU A 114 -5.41 2.61 7.46
N PHE A 115 -4.15 2.18 7.51
CA PHE A 115 -3.07 2.81 8.25
C PHE A 115 -2.06 3.37 7.25
N SER A 116 -2.00 4.70 7.15
CA SER A 116 -1.16 5.41 6.19
C SER A 116 -0.99 6.87 6.59
N ARG A 117 -0.02 7.55 5.99
CA ARG A 117 0.16 9.01 6.11
C ARG A 117 -1.16 9.77 5.94
N PHE A 118 -1.97 9.43 4.94
CA PHE A 118 -3.19 10.15 4.62
C PHE A 118 -4.43 9.67 5.39
N SER A 119 -4.32 8.69 6.29
CA SER A 119 -5.45 8.20 7.10
C SER A 119 -5.19 8.37 8.59
N THR A 120 -4.11 7.78 9.11
CA THR A 120 -3.72 7.83 10.52
C THR A 120 -2.68 8.92 10.78
N GLY A 121 -2.00 9.41 9.74
CA GLY A 121 -0.84 10.28 9.88
C GLY A 121 0.42 9.47 10.17
N TRP A 122 1.43 10.13 10.72
CA TRP A 122 2.70 9.50 11.10
C TRP A 122 2.65 8.94 12.53
N SER A 123 1.63 8.11 12.84
CA SER A 123 1.42 7.61 14.21
C SER A 123 2.52 6.68 14.72
N CYS A 124 3.37 6.14 13.83
CA CYS A 124 4.51 5.30 14.17
C CYS A 124 5.86 5.93 13.77
N GLY A 125 5.89 7.25 13.54
CA GLY A 125 7.07 7.96 13.06
C GLY A 125 6.94 8.42 11.60
N LEU A 126 7.66 9.49 11.27
CA LEU A 126 7.73 10.03 9.91
C LEU A 126 8.43 9.02 8.99
N HIS A 127 7.74 8.59 7.93
CA HIS A 127 8.25 7.57 7.01
C HIS A 127 8.66 6.27 7.72
N ALA A 128 7.87 5.85 8.72
CA ALA A 128 8.11 4.62 9.47
C ALA A 128 8.39 3.42 8.55
N ASP A 129 9.50 2.74 8.78
CA ASP A 129 9.95 1.60 7.99
C ASP A 129 9.33 0.26 8.43
N TRP A 130 9.76 -0.86 7.82
CA TRP A 130 9.25 -2.18 8.16
C TRP A 130 9.49 -2.53 9.64
N THR A 131 10.67 -2.19 10.16
CA THR A 131 11.05 -2.47 11.56
C THR A 131 10.18 -1.65 12.50
N GLU A 132 9.99 -0.37 12.20
CA GLU A 132 9.14 0.51 13.02
C GLU A 132 7.65 0.11 12.95
N LEU A 133 7.10 -0.12 11.75
CA LEU A 133 5.68 -0.40 11.58
C LEU A 133 5.25 -1.73 12.19
N THR A 134 6.04 -2.78 12.01
CA THR A 134 5.72 -4.12 12.54
C THR A 134 5.73 -4.15 14.06
N ASN A 135 6.57 -3.33 14.70
CA ASN A 135 6.65 -3.21 16.17
C ASN A 135 5.65 -2.20 16.75
N CYS A 136 5.16 -1.23 15.96
CA CYS A 136 4.29 -0.15 16.45
C CYS A 136 2.80 -0.31 16.11
N VAL A 137 2.47 -0.73 14.89
CA VAL A 137 1.09 -0.68 14.38
C VAL A 137 0.10 -1.50 15.23
N PRO A 138 0.40 -2.75 15.63
CA PRO A 138 -0.53 -3.53 16.46
C PRO A 138 -0.93 -2.78 17.74
N SER A 139 0.05 -2.28 18.50
CA SER A 139 -0.16 -1.55 19.75
C SER A 139 -0.94 -0.24 19.56
N VAL A 140 -0.67 0.52 18.48
CA VAL A 140 -1.37 1.79 18.21
C VAL A 140 -2.85 1.58 17.84
N VAL A 141 -3.17 0.49 17.15
CA VAL A 141 -4.55 0.21 16.73
C VAL A 141 -5.35 -0.42 17.89
N ASP A 142 -4.71 -1.22 18.73
CA ASP A 142 -5.33 -1.84 19.92
C ASP A 142 -5.53 -0.86 21.08
N SER A 143 -4.55 -0.01 21.39
CA SER A 143 -4.68 1.03 22.44
C SER A 143 -5.85 1.99 22.16
N LYS A 144 -6.10 2.33 20.89
CA LYS A 144 -7.27 3.13 20.48
C LYS A 144 -8.59 2.41 20.72
N LYS A 145 -8.62 1.07 20.82
CA LYS A 145 -9.79 0.27 21.18
C LYS A 145 -9.96 0.21 22.70
N GLU A 146 -8.90 0.00 23.46
CA GLU A 146 -8.97 -0.03 24.94
C GLU A 146 -9.42 1.31 25.55
N VAL A 147 -8.91 2.44 25.03
CA VAL A 147 -9.39 3.77 25.44
C VAL A 147 -10.88 3.96 25.18
N ARG A 148 -11.45 3.28 24.17
CA ARG A 148 -12.89 3.34 23.84
C ARG A 148 -13.76 2.39 24.66
N LEU A 149 -13.18 1.36 25.27
CA LEU A 149 -13.91 0.39 26.10
C LEU A 149 -13.99 0.81 27.57
N ARG A 150 -13.31 1.89 27.98
CA ARG A 150 -13.48 2.46 29.31
C ARG A 150 -14.87 3.12 29.43
N PRO A 151 -15.74 2.72 30.38
CA PRO A 151 -16.98 3.42 30.64
C PRO A 151 -16.68 4.84 31.12
N SER A 152 -17.40 5.82 30.57
CA SER A 152 -17.42 7.18 31.11
C SER A 152 -18.02 7.13 32.52
N ARG A 153 -17.22 7.49 33.53
CA ARG A 153 -17.54 7.67 34.97
C ARG A 153 -19.00 7.42 35.35
N VAL A 154 -19.28 6.24 35.89
CA VAL A 154 -20.41 6.02 36.81
C VAL A 154 -19.80 5.78 38.18
N SER A 155 -19.98 6.74 39.09
CA SER A 155 -19.70 6.55 40.52
C SER A 155 -20.70 5.54 41.06
N LEU A 156 -20.28 4.30 41.23
CA LEU A 156 -21.07 3.30 41.94
C LEU A 156 -20.57 3.26 43.39
N LEU A 157 -21.26 3.97 44.29
CA LEU A 157 -21.22 3.66 45.72
C LEU A 157 -21.85 2.28 45.91
N CYS A 158 -21.07 1.30 46.32
CA CYS A 158 -21.61 0.05 46.87
C CYS A 158 -21.69 0.21 48.39
N GLU A 159 -22.90 0.40 48.91
CA GLU A 159 -23.22 0.00 50.28
C GLU A 159 -23.28 -1.53 50.34
N LEU A 160 -22.68 -2.12 51.37
CA LEU A 160 -22.84 -3.54 51.72
C LEU A 160 -23.50 -3.64 53.09
N PRO A 161 -24.56 -4.45 53.29
CA PRO A 161 -25.01 -4.80 54.62
C PRO A 161 -24.13 -5.90 55.21
N SER A 162 -23.67 -5.64 56.42
CA SER A 162 -22.88 -6.54 57.27
C SER A 162 -23.68 -7.77 57.68
N SER A 163 -23.11 -8.96 57.50
CA SER A 163 -23.28 -10.06 58.46
C SER A 163 -22.20 -11.12 58.29
N SER A 164 -21.61 -11.48 59.43
CA SER A 164 -20.96 -12.77 59.68
C SER A 164 -19.52 -12.95 59.19
N LEU A 165 -18.55 -12.49 59.97
CA LEU A 165 -17.69 -13.42 60.72
C LEU A 165 -16.91 -12.68 61.81
N SER A 166 -17.13 -13.11 63.04
CA SER A 166 -16.42 -12.73 64.26
C SER A 166 -15.24 -13.67 64.52
N LEU A 167 -14.31 -13.17 65.34
CA LEU A 167 -13.24 -13.86 66.09
C LEU A 167 -11.95 -14.24 65.32
N LEU A 168 -10.92 -13.38 65.41
CA LEU A 168 -9.87 -13.51 66.43
C LEU A 168 -8.97 -12.26 66.47
N HIS A 169 -8.45 -12.00 67.68
CA HIS A 169 -7.85 -10.76 68.16
C HIS A 169 -6.48 -10.41 67.57
N GLY A 170 -6.22 -9.10 67.34
CA GLY A 170 -4.86 -8.54 67.21
C GLY A 170 -4.73 -7.28 66.34
N HIS A 171 -5.10 -6.10 66.85
CA HIS A 171 -4.77 -4.76 66.30
C HIS A 171 -3.43 -4.23 66.89
N PRO A 172 -2.85 -3.10 66.42
CA PRO A 172 -2.81 -2.48 65.09
C PRO A 172 -1.40 -1.92 64.71
N SER A 173 -1.07 -1.80 63.42
CA SER A 173 -0.38 -0.59 62.90
C SER A 173 -0.38 -0.49 61.36
N SER A 174 -1.12 0.52 60.91
CA SER A 174 -0.90 1.38 59.73
C SER A 174 -0.27 0.81 58.44
N SER A 175 -1.09 0.54 57.43
CA SER A 175 -1.23 1.45 56.26
C SER A 175 -2.11 0.81 55.20
N GLU A 176 -3.12 1.56 54.80
CA GLU A 176 -4.16 1.20 53.83
C GLU A 176 -3.56 0.96 52.43
N LYS A 177 -3.99 -0.12 51.77
CA LYS A 177 -3.87 -0.29 50.32
C LYS A 177 -5.28 -0.30 49.72
N PRO A 178 -5.61 0.59 48.77
CA PRO A 178 -6.91 0.54 48.10
C PRO A 178 -6.93 -0.53 47.00
N CYS A 179 -8.14 -1.06 46.82
CA CYS A 179 -8.55 -2.09 45.87
C CYS A 179 -7.98 -1.88 44.45
N SER A 180 -6.94 -2.64 44.10
CA SER A 180 -6.45 -2.82 42.72
C SER A 180 -5.94 -4.25 42.45
N ALA A 181 -6.33 -5.21 43.31
CA ALA A 181 -5.80 -6.57 43.31
C ALA A 181 -6.68 -7.62 42.63
N LEU A 182 -7.56 -7.23 41.69
CA LEU A 182 -8.35 -8.20 40.88
C LEU A 182 -8.22 -7.98 39.37
N MET A 183 -7.00 -7.67 38.92
CA MET A 183 -6.64 -7.80 37.50
C MET A 183 -5.14 -8.07 37.33
N ARG A 184 -4.59 -8.92 38.20
CA ARG A 184 -3.22 -9.43 38.09
C ARG A 184 -3.12 -10.80 38.75
N SER A 185 -3.70 -11.79 38.09
CA SER A 185 -3.36 -13.20 38.31
C SER A 185 -3.53 -13.93 37.00
N VAL A 186 -2.47 -13.89 36.19
CA VAL A 186 -1.98 -14.92 35.25
C VAL A 186 -0.70 -14.33 34.66
N LEU A 187 0.44 -15.01 34.89
CA LEU A 187 1.81 -14.75 34.43
C LEU A 187 2.76 -14.03 35.41
N GLU A 188 3.03 -14.67 36.55
CA GLU A 188 4.39 -14.73 37.07
C GLU A 188 4.73 -16.20 37.32
N THR A 189 5.52 -16.82 36.44
CA THR A 189 6.45 -17.91 36.74
C THR A 189 7.29 -18.24 35.51
N HIS A 190 8.61 -18.09 35.69
CA HIS A 190 9.73 -18.53 34.84
C HIS A 190 10.01 -17.81 33.50
N GLY A 191 11.08 -17.00 33.56
CA GLY A 191 12.00 -16.56 32.51
C GLY A 191 11.72 -16.96 31.06
N THR A 192 11.26 -15.98 30.28
CA THR A 192 11.74 -15.55 28.95
C THR A 192 10.83 -14.39 28.56
N LYS A 193 11.30 -13.13 28.64
CA LYS A 193 10.48 -11.96 28.26
C LYS A 193 10.36 -11.86 26.74
N ARG A 194 9.52 -12.71 26.14
CA ARG A 194 8.85 -12.43 24.86
C ARG A 194 7.40 -12.14 25.21
N SER A 195 7.06 -10.86 25.29
CA SER A 195 5.69 -10.40 25.47
C SER A 195 4.90 -10.75 24.19
N VAL A 196 4.40 -11.98 24.11
CA VAL A 196 3.40 -12.36 23.12
C VAL A 196 2.07 -11.82 23.64
N PHE A 197 1.84 -10.53 23.41
CA PHE A 197 0.48 -10.00 23.39
C PHE A 197 -0.24 -10.74 22.26
N LEU A 198 -1.10 -11.69 22.61
CA LEU A 198 -2.01 -12.35 21.69
C LEU A 198 -2.90 -11.26 21.06
N SER A 199 -2.51 -10.80 19.88
CA SER A 199 -3.33 -10.00 18.97
C SER A 199 -4.69 -10.68 18.83
N LEU A 200 -5.72 -10.08 19.41
CA LEU A 200 -7.11 -10.48 19.21
C LEU A 200 -7.50 -10.22 17.74
N GLY A 201 -7.25 -11.21 16.87
CA GLY A 201 -8.01 -11.45 15.64
C GLY A 201 -7.99 -10.37 14.54
N ARG A 202 -6.91 -9.56 14.41
CA ARG A 202 -6.76 -8.63 13.27
C ARG A 202 -5.66 -9.06 12.32
N ASN A 203 -5.99 -9.07 11.03
CA ASN A 203 -5.03 -9.29 9.95
C ASN A 203 -4.44 -7.96 9.48
N PHE A 204 -3.11 -7.86 9.42
CA PHE A 204 -2.40 -6.70 8.90
C PHE A 204 -1.88 -7.00 7.50
N TYR A 205 -2.38 -6.27 6.51
CA TYR A 205 -1.98 -6.40 5.12
C TYR A 205 -1.01 -5.27 4.77
N TYR A 206 0.28 -5.56 4.91
CA TYR A 206 1.34 -4.61 4.55
C TYR A 206 1.42 -4.44 3.04
N ILE A 207 1.51 -3.19 2.61
CA ILE A 207 1.71 -2.81 1.21
C ILE A 207 2.80 -1.73 1.08
N THR A 208 3.44 -1.67 -0.08
CA THR A 208 4.40 -0.61 -0.40
C THR A 208 4.42 -0.30 -1.91
N ILE A 209 5.15 0.74 -2.29
CA ILE A 209 5.45 1.07 -3.69
C ILE A 209 6.96 1.25 -3.82
N LEU A 210 7.55 0.66 -4.85
CA LEU A 210 8.97 0.79 -5.20
C LEU A 210 9.16 1.63 -6.46
N ARG A 211 10.42 2.01 -6.69
CA ARG A 211 10.85 2.77 -7.84
C ARG A 211 12.27 2.37 -8.21
N ASP A 212 12.59 2.48 -9.49
CA ASP A 212 13.94 2.37 -10.02
C ASP A 212 14.92 3.17 -9.13
N PRO A 213 15.99 2.54 -8.60
CA PRO A 213 16.84 3.16 -7.58
C PRO A 213 17.51 4.45 -8.03
N VAL A 214 17.98 4.54 -9.28
CA VAL A 214 18.59 5.76 -9.83
C VAL A 214 17.57 6.89 -9.86
N SER A 215 16.39 6.63 -10.44
CA SER A 215 15.29 7.60 -10.52
C SER A 215 14.80 8.03 -9.13
N ARG A 216 14.73 7.10 -8.17
CA ARG A 216 14.34 7.36 -6.78
C ARG A 216 15.39 8.22 -6.08
N TYR A 217 16.67 7.90 -6.23
CA TYR A 217 17.80 8.61 -5.62
C TYR A 217 17.89 10.05 -6.13
N LEU A 218 17.83 10.27 -7.44
CA LEU A 218 17.80 11.61 -8.05
C LEU A 218 16.56 12.41 -7.61
N SER A 219 15.40 11.75 -7.51
CA SER A 219 14.19 12.38 -7.00
C SER A 219 14.32 12.79 -5.52
N GLU A 220 15.12 12.06 -4.74
CA GLU A 220 15.38 12.38 -3.34
C GLU A 220 16.34 13.55 -3.22
N TRP A 221 17.47 13.50 -3.92
CA TRP A 221 18.43 14.60 -4.02
C TRP A 221 17.72 15.91 -4.37
N ARG A 222 16.93 15.94 -5.44
CA ARG A 222 16.18 17.16 -5.82
C ARG A 222 15.23 17.65 -4.73
N HIS A 223 14.69 16.76 -3.90
CA HIS A 223 13.83 17.15 -2.79
C HIS A 223 14.63 17.71 -1.62
N VAL A 224 15.77 17.08 -1.30
CA VAL A 224 16.71 17.52 -0.27
C VAL A 224 17.29 18.89 -0.63
N GLN A 225 17.69 19.08 -1.89
CA GLN A 225 18.15 20.36 -2.43
C GLN A 225 17.15 21.51 -2.22
N ARG A 226 15.86 21.21 -2.01
CA ARG A 226 14.80 22.20 -1.72
C ARG A 226 14.38 22.23 -0.24
N GLY A 227 15.19 21.68 0.66
CA GLY A 227 15.00 21.77 2.11
C GLY A 227 14.32 20.58 2.78
N ALA A 228 14.12 19.44 2.09
CA ALA A 228 13.64 18.25 2.79
C ALA A 228 14.77 17.54 3.54
N THR A 229 14.50 17.18 4.80
CA THR A 229 15.45 16.46 5.66
C THR A 229 14.90 15.14 6.18
N TRP A 230 13.59 15.08 6.44
CA TRP A 230 12.95 14.04 7.25
C TRP A 230 13.59 13.86 8.64
N LYS A 231 14.19 14.92 9.20
CA LYS A 231 14.87 14.89 10.52
C LYS A 231 13.99 14.50 11.72
N ALA A 232 12.66 14.48 11.54
CA ALA A 232 11.70 14.01 12.53
C ALA A 232 11.36 12.51 12.43
N SER A 233 12.04 11.77 11.55
CA SER A 233 11.99 10.30 11.52
C SER A 233 12.62 9.75 12.80
N LEU A 234 11.97 8.73 13.40
CA LEU A 234 12.37 8.22 14.71
C LEU A 234 13.46 7.15 14.59
N HIS A 235 13.45 6.38 13.49
CA HIS A 235 14.41 5.31 13.22
C HIS A 235 14.44 4.29 14.37
N VAL A 236 13.28 3.98 14.95
CA VAL A 236 13.21 3.09 16.11
C VAL A 236 13.55 1.66 15.71
N CYS A 237 14.56 1.10 16.37
CA CYS A 237 14.96 -0.29 16.26
C CYS A 237 15.35 -0.80 17.65
N ASP A 238 14.95 -2.02 17.99
CA ASP A 238 15.11 -2.61 19.34
C ASP A 238 14.65 -1.69 20.49
N GLY A 239 13.56 -0.94 20.25
CA GLY A 239 12.91 -0.10 21.25
C GLY A 239 13.55 1.27 21.50
N ARG A 240 14.58 1.66 20.74
CA ARG A 240 15.23 2.99 20.85
C ARG A 240 15.51 3.62 19.49
N SER A 241 15.69 4.94 19.48
CA SER A 241 16.25 5.67 18.34
C SER A 241 17.79 5.56 18.32
N PRO A 242 18.43 5.67 17.14
CA PRO A 242 19.89 5.69 17.03
C PRO A 242 20.47 6.96 17.65
N THR A 243 21.71 6.87 18.13
CA THR A 243 22.48 8.04 18.56
C THR A 243 23.02 8.81 17.34
N THR A 244 23.50 10.04 17.55
CA THR A 244 24.17 10.82 16.49
C THR A 244 25.47 10.18 16.02
N GLU A 245 26.08 9.32 16.84
CA GLU A 245 27.26 8.53 16.45
C GLU A 245 26.88 7.36 15.53
N GLU A 246 25.74 6.69 15.81
CA GLU A 246 25.22 5.60 14.97
C GLU A 246 24.62 6.12 13.66
N LEU A 247 24.07 7.34 13.66
CA LEU A 247 23.47 7.98 12.48
C LEU A 247 23.84 9.47 12.41
N PRO A 248 25.02 9.81 11.85
CA PRO A 248 25.45 11.20 11.68
C PRO A 248 24.63 11.98 10.62
N SER A 249 24.66 13.31 10.69
CA SER A 249 23.96 14.22 9.76
C SER A 249 24.83 14.67 8.59
N CYS A 250 24.28 14.72 7.35
CA CYS A 250 25.05 15.09 6.14
C CYS A 250 25.20 16.59 5.96
N TYR A 251 24.57 17.34 6.84
CA TYR A 251 24.51 18.78 6.78
C TYR A 251 24.61 19.34 8.19
N THR A 252 25.14 20.55 8.26
CA THR A 252 25.15 21.38 9.46
C THR A 252 23.96 22.31 9.46
N GLY A 253 23.38 22.61 10.62
CA GLY A 253 22.24 23.53 10.74
C GLY A 253 20.88 22.85 10.47
N ASP A 254 19.96 23.60 9.85
CA ASP A 254 18.55 23.21 9.80
C ASP A 254 18.20 22.20 8.70
N ASP A 255 18.82 22.31 7.53
CA ASP A 255 18.59 21.46 6.37
C ASP A 255 19.81 21.40 5.42
N TRP A 256 19.65 20.66 4.31
CA TRP A 256 20.67 20.50 3.27
C TRP A 256 20.25 21.17 1.95
N SER A 257 19.59 22.33 2.05
CA SER A 257 19.15 23.11 0.90
C SER A 257 20.33 23.53 0.04
N GLY A 258 20.14 23.53 -1.29
CA GLY A 258 21.17 23.93 -2.24
C GLY A 258 22.26 22.89 -2.51
N CYS A 259 22.31 21.75 -1.80
CA CYS A 259 23.34 20.73 -2.03
C CYS A 259 23.41 20.27 -3.49
N SER A 260 24.64 20.21 -4.00
CA SER A 260 24.95 19.64 -5.30
C SER A 260 24.75 18.12 -5.30
N LEU A 261 24.61 17.52 -6.49
CA LEU A 261 24.52 16.06 -6.60
C LEU A 261 25.81 15.40 -6.09
N GLN A 262 26.96 16.05 -6.30
CA GLN A 262 28.26 15.58 -5.86
C GLN A 262 28.34 15.50 -4.33
N GLU A 263 28.04 16.59 -3.62
CA GLU A 263 27.98 16.60 -2.15
C GLU A 263 26.97 15.57 -1.61
N PHE A 264 25.84 15.42 -2.30
CA PHE A 264 24.83 14.43 -1.93
C PHE A 264 25.36 12.98 -2.04
N MET A 265 26.16 12.68 -3.06
CA MET A 265 26.81 11.37 -3.26
C MET A 265 28.03 11.15 -2.36
N ASP A 266 28.72 12.22 -1.95
CA ASP A 266 29.96 12.15 -1.17
C ASP A 266 29.72 11.86 0.32
N CYS A 267 28.51 12.14 0.83
CA CYS A 267 28.19 11.85 2.22
C CYS A 267 28.04 10.33 2.48
N PRO A 268 28.92 9.71 3.29
CA PRO A 268 28.92 8.25 3.47
C PRO A 268 27.71 7.72 4.25
N TYR A 269 27.16 8.53 5.15
CA TYR A 269 26.00 8.19 5.98
C TYR A 269 24.67 8.75 5.41
N ASN A 270 24.64 9.09 4.12
CA ASN A 270 23.41 9.54 3.45
C ASN A 270 22.35 8.43 3.44
N LEU A 271 21.24 8.66 4.15
CA LEU A 271 20.10 7.75 4.20
C LEU A 271 19.40 7.54 2.85
N ALA A 272 19.73 8.29 1.81
CA ALA A 272 19.30 7.99 0.46
C ALA A 272 19.94 6.71 -0.08
N ASN A 273 21.15 6.34 0.36
CA ASN A 273 21.84 5.13 -0.07
C ASN A 273 21.07 3.89 0.40
N ASN A 274 20.80 2.95 -0.53
CA ASN A 274 20.10 1.69 -0.27
C ASN A 274 18.81 1.85 0.57
N ARG A 275 18.06 2.93 0.32
CA ARG A 275 16.89 3.30 1.13
C ARG A 275 15.81 2.24 1.07
N GLN A 276 15.53 1.66 -0.09
CA GLN A 276 14.43 0.68 -0.22
C GLN A 276 14.76 -0.59 0.55
N VAL A 277 15.98 -1.10 0.44
CA VAL A 277 16.46 -2.26 1.20
C VAL A 277 16.39 -1.97 2.69
N ARG A 278 17.01 -0.87 3.16
CA ARG A 278 17.02 -0.51 4.59
C ARG A 278 15.60 -0.37 5.16
N MET A 279 14.68 0.24 4.41
CA MET A 279 13.31 0.46 4.89
C MET A 279 12.40 -0.77 4.80
N LEU A 280 12.81 -1.82 4.09
CA LEU A 280 12.05 -3.06 3.96
C LEU A 280 12.63 -4.22 4.78
N SER A 281 13.90 -4.13 5.16
CA SER A 281 14.55 -5.10 6.01
C SER A 281 14.14 -4.99 7.48
N ASP A 282 14.24 -6.11 8.19
CA ASP A 282 14.32 -6.14 9.64
C ASP A 282 15.72 -5.71 10.08
N LEU A 283 15.83 -4.49 10.61
CA LEU A 283 17.10 -3.92 11.03
C LEU A 283 17.64 -4.57 12.31
N SER A 284 16.80 -5.23 13.11
CA SER A 284 17.25 -5.93 14.32
C SER A 284 18.21 -7.08 13.99
N LEU A 285 18.06 -7.69 12.79
CA LEU A 285 18.92 -8.78 12.31
C LEU A 285 20.38 -8.37 12.13
N VAL A 286 20.67 -7.07 12.03
CA VAL A 286 22.02 -6.54 11.78
C VAL A 286 22.51 -5.60 12.89
N GLY A 287 21.91 -5.66 14.09
CA GLY A 287 22.27 -4.76 15.18
C GLY A 287 21.81 -3.32 14.96
N CYS A 288 20.67 -3.15 14.26
CA CYS A 288 20.06 -1.85 13.97
C CYS A 288 21.00 -0.93 13.17
N TYR A 289 21.32 0.25 13.73
CA TYR A 289 22.19 1.25 13.12
C TYR A 289 23.64 1.15 13.61
N ASN A 290 23.96 0.21 14.49
CA ASN A 290 25.33 -0.02 14.91
C ASN A 290 26.08 -0.84 13.85
N LEU A 291 26.87 -0.14 13.03
CA LEU A 291 27.61 -0.73 11.91
C LEU A 291 28.76 -1.66 12.36
N SER A 292 29.20 -1.58 13.62
CA SER A 292 30.32 -2.35 14.15
C SER A 292 29.95 -3.77 14.57
N VAL A 293 28.66 -4.13 14.55
CA VAL A 293 28.18 -5.44 15.03
C VAL A 293 28.61 -6.59 14.13
N MET A 294 28.76 -6.35 12.82
CA MET A 294 29.19 -7.37 11.87
C MET A 294 29.86 -6.76 10.64
N PRO A 295 30.67 -7.51 9.88
CA PRO A 295 31.29 -7.04 8.65
C PRO A 295 30.24 -6.54 7.63
N GLU A 296 30.62 -5.52 6.87
CA GLU A 296 29.71 -4.86 5.92
C GLU A 296 29.13 -5.84 4.88
N GLU A 297 29.96 -6.73 4.34
CA GLU A 297 29.52 -7.74 3.37
C GLU A 297 28.43 -8.66 3.93
N GLN A 298 28.61 -9.12 5.18
CA GLN A 298 27.62 -9.95 5.87
C GLN A 298 26.34 -9.16 6.14
N ARG A 299 26.47 -7.92 6.62
CA ARG A 299 25.35 -7.01 6.86
C ARG A 299 24.53 -6.79 5.59
N ASN A 300 25.20 -6.50 4.49
CA ASN A 300 24.61 -6.22 3.18
C ASN A 300 23.79 -7.42 2.69
N LYS A 301 24.31 -8.64 2.84
CA LYS A 301 23.60 -9.88 2.51
C LYS A 301 22.34 -10.06 3.36
N VAL A 302 22.45 -9.93 4.69
CA VAL A 302 21.32 -10.09 5.62
C VAL A 302 20.21 -9.07 5.35
N LEU A 303 20.58 -7.81 5.11
CA LEU A 303 19.62 -6.76 4.77
C LEU A 303 18.86 -7.05 3.48
N LEU A 304 19.59 -7.45 2.43
CA LEU A 304 18.97 -7.73 1.14
C LEU A 304 18.05 -8.95 1.20
N ASP A 305 18.48 -10.03 1.84
CA ASP A 305 17.68 -11.24 2.01
C ASP A 305 16.40 -10.94 2.83
N SER A 306 16.54 -10.16 3.91
CA SER A 306 15.41 -9.70 4.72
C SER A 306 14.43 -8.85 3.92
N ALA A 307 14.93 -7.86 3.15
CA ALA A 307 14.10 -7.00 2.32
C ALA A 307 13.35 -7.78 1.23
N LYS A 308 14.02 -8.72 0.54
CA LYS A 308 13.40 -9.59 -0.46
C LYS A 308 12.30 -10.47 0.14
N GLU A 309 12.54 -11.06 1.31
CA GLU A 309 11.57 -11.92 1.98
C GLU A 309 10.35 -11.12 2.48
N ASN A 310 10.60 -9.98 3.14
CA ASN A 310 9.54 -9.10 3.63
C ASN A 310 8.68 -8.58 2.48
N LEU A 311 9.30 -8.08 1.40
CA LEU A 311 8.59 -7.60 0.21
C LEU A 311 7.77 -8.73 -0.45
N LYS A 312 8.35 -9.92 -0.59
CA LYS A 312 7.65 -11.09 -1.15
C LYS A 312 6.41 -11.43 -0.33
N ARG A 313 6.50 -11.41 1.01
CA ARG A 313 5.40 -11.72 1.95
C ARG A 313 4.33 -10.64 2.07
N MET A 314 4.62 -9.39 1.70
CA MET A 314 3.61 -8.33 1.68
C MET A 314 2.38 -8.75 0.88
N ALA A 315 1.22 -8.26 1.32
CA ALA A 315 -0.05 -8.52 0.65
C ALA A 315 -0.01 -8.02 -0.79
N PHE A 316 0.60 -6.85 -1.00
CA PHE A 316 0.73 -6.23 -2.31
C PHE A 316 1.93 -5.27 -2.32
N PHE A 317 2.59 -5.13 -3.47
CA PHE A 317 3.43 -3.97 -3.73
C PHE A 317 3.28 -3.52 -5.19
N GLY A 318 3.49 -2.23 -5.41
CA GLY A 318 3.45 -1.61 -6.73
C GLY A 318 4.80 -1.11 -7.19
N LEU A 319 4.91 -0.80 -8.48
CA LEU A 319 6.07 -0.18 -9.09
C LEU A 319 5.66 1.12 -9.77
N THR A 320 6.45 2.17 -9.52
CA THR A 320 6.15 3.54 -9.99
C THR A 320 6.04 3.63 -11.51
N GLU A 321 6.83 2.81 -12.22
CA GLU A 321 6.93 2.73 -13.68
C GLU A 321 5.75 1.99 -14.32
N PHE A 322 4.93 1.30 -13.53
CA PHE A 322 3.85 0.43 -14.01
C PHE A 322 2.52 0.74 -13.33
N GLN A 323 2.04 1.99 -13.45
CA GLN A 323 0.85 2.48 -12.72
C GLN A 323 -0.42 1.66 -13.01
N ARG A 324 -0.70 1.32 -14.27
CA ARG A 324 -1.89 0.52 -14.65
C ARG A 324 -1.82 -0.92 -14.17
N LYS A 325 -0.65 -1.57 -14.25
CA LYS A 325 -0.43 -2.93 -13.71
C LYS A 325 -0.49 -2.94 -12.18
N THR A 326 0.01 -1.88 -11.55
CA THR A 326 -0.09 -1.63 -10.09
C THR A 326 -1.56 -1.53 -9.67
N GLN A 327 -2.36 -0.74 -10.40
CA GLN A 327 -3.81 -0.66 -10.18
C GLN A 327 -4.46 -2.04 -10.28
N TYR A 328 -4.24 -2.76 -11.39
CA TYR A 328 -4.80 -4.10 -11.62
C TYR A 328 -4.50 -5.05 -10.46
N LEU A 329 -3.22 -5.19 -10.09
CA LEU A 329 -2.81 -6.12 -9.05
C LEU A 329 -3.39 -5.74 -7.69
N PHE A 330 -3.48 -4.44 -7.35
CA PHE A 330 -4.13 -4.00 -6.11
C PHE A 330 -5.62 -4.39 -6.10
N GLU A 331 -6.34 -4.07 -7.18
CA GLU A 331 -7.77 -4.34 -7.32
C GLU A 331 -8.07 -5.83 -7.15
N LYS A 332 -7.28 -6.69 -7.79
CA LYS A 332 -7.44 -8.15 -7.69
C LYS A 332 -7.00 -8.72 -6.35
N THR A 333 -5.97 -8.16 -5.71
CA THR A 333 -5.47 -8.63 -4.41
C THR A 333 -6.49 -8.43 -3.30
N PHE A 334 -7.12 -7.25 -3.27
CA PHE A 334 -8.06 -6.84 -2.22
C PHE A 334 -9.53 -6.93 -2.62
N ASN A 335 -9.82 -7.37 -3.86
CA ASN A 335 -11.15 -7.39 -4.45
C ASN A 335 -11.86 -6.03 -4.34
N MET A 336 -11.15 -4.97 -4.73
CA MET A 336 -11.62 -3.59 -4.77
C MET A 336 -11.47 -3.02 -6.17
N ASN A 337 -12.13 -1.90 -6.46
CA ASN A 337 -11.95 -1.17 -7.71
C ASN A 337 -11.66 0.30 -7.42
N PHE A 338 -10.73 0.89 -8.16
CA PHE A 338 -10.55 2.35 -8.12
C PHE A 338 -11.61 3.02 -8.98
N ILE A 339 -12.09 4.19 -8.54
CA ILE A 339 -13.09 4.99 -9.26
C ILE A 339 -12.50 5.53 -10.57
N SER A 340 -11.25 5.98 -10.53
CA SER A 340 -10.55 6.54 -11.69
C SER A 340 -9.32 5.71 -12.03
N PRO A 341 -9.04 5.49 -13.33
CA PRO A 341 -7.86 4.77 -13.76
C PRO A 341 -6.59 5.55 -13.39
N PHE A 342 -5.55 4.82 -13.01
CA PHE A 342 -4.24 5.39 -12.78
C PHE A 342 -3.63 5.85 -14.11
N THR A 343 -2.94 6.98 -14.07
CA THR A 343 -2.28 7.57 -15.23
C THR A 343 -0.76 7.51 -15.06
N GLN A 344 -0.06 7.11 -16.12
CA GLN A 344 1.40 7.06 -16.10
C GLN A 344 1.96 8.46 -16.35
N TYR A 345 2.75 8.98 -15.40
CA TYR A 345 3.44 10.26 -15.53
C TYR A 345 4.95 10.03 -15.56
N ASN A 346 5.52 9.95 -16.75
CA ASN A 346 6.96 9.71 -16.93
C ASN A 346 7.78 11.00 -16.78
N SER A 347 7.20 12.17 -17.07
CA SER A 347 7.81 13.49 -16.86
C SER A 347 7.84 13.85 -15.38
N THR A 348 8.85 13.37 -14.68
CA THR A 348 9.09 13.63 -13.25
C THR A 348 10.28 14.58 -13.05
N ARG A 349 10.42 15.16 -11.87
CA ARG A 349 11.62 15.98 -11.53
C ARG A 349 12.94 15.20 -11.59
N ALA A 350 12.87 13.86 -11.55
CA ALA A 350 14.05 13.00 -11.74
C ALA A 350 14.36 12.79 -13.22
N SER A 351 13.34 12.61 -14.07
CA SER A 351 13.54 12.42 -15.51
C SER A 351 14.00 13.69 -16.22
N SER A 352 13.87 14.86 -15.59
CA SER A 352 14.43 16.13 -16.09
C SER A 352 15.89 16.35 -15.68
N VAL A 353 16.51 15.43 -14.93
CA VAL A 353 17.92 15.52 -14.59
C VAL A 353 18.70 14.74 -15.63
N GLU A 354 19.45 15.47 -16.45
CA GLU A 354 20.45 14.86 -17.32
C GLU A 354 21.69 14.55 -16.49
N ILE A 355 22.10 13.28 -16.48
CA ILE A 355 23.33 12.81 -15.86
C ILE A 355 24.15 12.04 -16.90
N ASP A 356 25.46 12.12 -16.78
CA ASP A 356 26.35 11.33 -17.62
C ASP A 356 26.43 9.87 -17.12
N ARG A 357 27.00 9.00 -17.97
CA ARG A 357 27.10 7.57 -17.68
C ARG A 357 27.93 7.29 -16.42
N GLN A 358 28.97 8.08 -16.17
CA GLN A 358 29.83 7.93 -15.01
C GLN A 358 29.07 8.24 -13.71
N THR A 359 28.29 9.34 -13.68
CA THR A 359 27.43 9.67 -12.54
C THR A 359 26.37 8.60 -12.33
N GLN A 360 25.76 8.09 -13.41
CA GLN A 360 24.78 7.01 -13.29
C GLN A 360 25.38 5.76 -12.63
N GLN A 361 26.54 5.28 -13.12
CA GLN A 361 27.23 4.12 -12.54
C GLN A 361 27.59 4.33 -11.08
N ARG A 362 27.97 5.55 -10.71
CA ARG A 362 28.25 5.90 -9.32
C ARG A 362 27.00 5.84 -8.44
N ILE A 363 25.86 6.33 -8.93
CA ILE A 363 24.58 6.23 -8.20
C ILE A 363 24.16 4.76 -8.07
N GLU A 364 24.32 3.96 -9.13
CA GLU A 364 24.08 2.51 -9.09
C GLU A 364 24.96 1.83 -8.04
N ALA A 365 26.25 2.18 -7.97
CA ALA A 365 27.18 1.66 -6.96
C ALA A 365 26.79 2.06 -5.52
N LEU A 366 26.36 3.31 -5.29
CA LEU A 366 25.86 3.76 -3.97
C LEU A 366 24.55 3.07 -3.56
N ASN A 367 23.79 2.56 -4.54
CA ASN A 367 22.48 1.94 -4.35
C ASN A 367 22.48 0.46 -4.77
N PHE A 368 23.62 -0.22 -4.72
CA PHE A 368 23.76 -1.57 -5.28
C PHE A 368 22.81 -2.61 -4.67
N LEU A 369 22.47 -2.51 -3.38
CA LEU A 369 21.46 -3.38 -2.76
C LEU A 369 20.06 -3.04 -3.28
N ASP A 370 19.74 -1.76 -3.42
CA ASP A 370 18.48 -1.30 -4.00
C ASP A 370 18.36 -1.75 -5.47
N MET A 371 19.46 -1.78 -6.24
CA MET A 371 19.50 -2.29 -7.61
C MET A 371 19.11 -3.76 -7.66
N GLU A 372 19.72 -4.58 -6.81
CA GLU A 372 19.42 -6.02 -6.75
C GLU A 372 17.99 -6.29 -6.24
N LEU A 373 17.54 -5.54 -5.21
CA LEU A 373 16.18 -5.62 -4.71
C LEU A 373 15.16 -5.24 -5.78
N TYR A 374 15.41 -4.16 -6.54
CA TYR A 374 14.47 -3.68 -7.56
C TYR A 374 14.39 -4.65 -8.74
N ASP A 375 15.50 -5.25 -9.16
CA ASP A 375 15.50 -6.29 -10.20
C ASP A 375 14.67 -7.51 -9.77
N TYR A 376 14.85 -7.97 -8.54
CA TYR A 376 14.04 -9.04 -7.95
C TYR A 376 12.56 -8.66 -7.85
N ALA A 377 12.26 -7.44 -7.37
CA ALA A 377 10.91 -6.95 -7.20
C ALA A 377 10.17 -6.80 -8.54
N LYS A 378 10.87 -6.30 -9.57
CA LYS A 378 10.35 -6.14 -10.93
C LYS A 378 10.00 -7.48 -11.55
N ASP A 379 10.87 -8.47 -11.40
CA ASP A 379 10.61 -9.83 -11.86
C ASP A 379 9.38 -10.44 -11.17
N LEU A 380 9.34 -10.39 -9.82
CA LEU A 380 8.20 -10.88 -9.05
C LEU A 380 6.89 -10.17 -9.41
N PHE A 381 6.92 -8.84 -9.56
CA PHE A 381 5.75 -8.04 -9.89
C PHE A 381 5.16 -8.37 -11.26
N LEU A 382 6.02 -8.48 -12.28
CA LEU A 382 5.58 -8.79 -13.63
C LEU A 382 5.10 -10.25 -13.75
N GLN A 383 5.74 -11.19 -13.06
CA GLN A 383 5.23 -12.57 -12.94
C GLN A 383 3.87 -12.62 -12.24
N ARG A 384 3.69 -11.89 -11.12
CA ARG A 384 2.39 -11.77 -10.43
C ARG A 384 1.29 -11.27 -11.36
N TYR A 385 1.59 -10.22 -12.13
CA TYR A 385 0.67 -9.67 -13.11
C TYR A 385 0.28 -10.72 -14.16
N GLN A 386 1.27 -11.34 -14.82
CA GLN A 386 1.03 -12.34 -15.86
C GLN A 386 0.28 -13.56 -15.34
N TYR A 387 0.69 -14.11 -14.20
CA TYR A 387 0.05 -15.27 -13.59
C TYR A 387 -1.43 -15.00 -13.29
N MET A 388 -1.74 -13.81 -12.78
CA MET A 388 -3.10 -13.42 -12.45
C MET A 388 -3.97 -13.20 -13.69
N ARG A 389 -3.42 -12.56 -14.74
CA ARG A 389 -4.08 -12.40 -16.05
C ARG A 389 -4.40 -13.76 -16.68
N GLN A 390 -3.43 -14.67 -16.68
CA GLN A 390 -3.61 -16.03 -17.21
C GLN A 390 -4.72 -16.78 -16.46
N LYS A 391 -4.72 -16.72 -15.12
CA LYS A 391 -5.77 -17.34 -14.30
C LYS A 391 -7.15 -16.76 -14.58
N GLU A 392 -7.27 -15.44 -14.71
CA GLU A 392 -8.52 -14.76 -15.07
C GLU A 392 -9.04 -15.19 -16.45
N HIS A 393 -8.15 -15.28 -17.45
CA HIS A 393 -8.52 -15.78 -18.78
C HIS A 393 -8.94 -17.25 -18.76
N GLN A 394 -8.28 -18.11 -17.98
CA GLN A 394 -8.67 -19.50 -17.81
C GLN A 394 -10.04 -19.63 -17.14
N GLU A 395 -10.30 -18.88 -16.07
CA GLU A 395 -11.60 -18.81 -15.39
C GLU A 395 -12.70 -18.33 -16.36
N ALA A 396 -12.45 -17.29 -17.16
CA ALA A 396 -13.39 -16.79 -18.16
C ALA A 396 -13.65 -17.78 -19.31
N ARG A 397 -12.64 -18.58 -19.71
CA ARG A 397 -12.81 -19.67 -20.69
C ARG A 397 -13.68 -20.78 -20.13
N ARG A 398 -13.45 -21.21 -18.87
CA ARG A 398 -14.26 -22.23 -18.19
C ARG A 398 -15.73 -21.80 -18.07
N LYS A 399 -16.00 -20.57 -17.62
CA LYS A 399 -17.37 -20.02 -17.54
C LYS A 399 -18.08 -20.01 -18.88
N ARG A 400 -17.39 -19.61 -19.96
CA ARG A 400 -17.95 -19.64 -21.33
C ARG A 400 -18.26 -21.06 -21.82
N GLN A 401 -17.41 -22.03 -21.51
CA GLN A 401 -17.65 -23.43 -21.85
C GLN A 401 -18.86 -23.99 -21.09
N GLU A 402 -19.00 -23.68 -19.81
CA GLU A 402 -20.13 -24.08 -18.98
C GLU A 402 -21.45 -23.46 -19.46
N GLN A 403 -21.46 -22.17 -19.76
CA GLN A 403 -22.62 -21.50 -20.37
C GLN A 403 -23.04 -22.14 -21.69
N ARG A 404 -22.07 -22.51 -22.55
CA ARG A 404 -22.35 -23.23 -23.80
C ARG A 404 -22.95 -24.60 -23.56
N LYS A 405 -22.50 -25.34 -22.54
CA LYS A 405 -23.08 -26.63 -22.16
C LYS A 405 -24.53 -26.48 -21.69
N ILE A 406 -24.79 -25.50 -20.83
CA ILE A 406 -26.15 -25.19 -20.33
C ILE A 406 -27.08 -24.80 -21.48
N LEU A 407 -26.61 -23.96 -22.41
CA LEU A 407 -27.42 -23.55 -23.57
C LEU A 407 -27.77 -24.74 -24.48
N ARG A 408 -26.80 -25.62 -24.74
CA ARG A 408 -27.02 -26.85 -25.52
C ARG A 408 -28.02 -27.79 -24.85
N ALA A 409 -27.92 -27.98 -23.53
CA ALA A 409 -28.87 -28.80 -22.77
C ALA A 409 -30.29 -28.22 -22.82
N LYS A 410 -30.45 -26.90 -22.68
CA LYS A 410 -31.75 -26.23 -22.82
C LYS A 410 -32.35 -26.40 -24.22
N GLN A 411 -31.53 -26.28 -25.27
CA GLN A 411 -31.98 -26.46 -26.65
C GLN A 411 -32.40 -27.91 -26.93
N ALA A 412 -31.70 -28.90 -26.38
CA ALA A 412 -32.10 -30.31 -26.48
C ALA A 412 -33.45 -30.55 -25.81
N HIS A 413 -33.64 -30.05 -24.58
CA HIS A 413 -34.90 -30.22 -23.86
C HIS A 413 -36.11 -29.55 -24.54
N LEU A 414 -35.91 -28.36 -25.14
CA LEU A 414 -36.96 -27.69 -25.92
C LEU A 414 -37.35 -28.47 -27.18
N ARG A 415 -36.41 -29.18 -27.81
CA ARG A 415 -36.71 -30.04 -28.95
C ARG A 415 -37.53 -31.26 -28.54
N GLU A 416 -37.13 -31.93 -27.45
CA GLU A 416 -37.88 -33.08 -26.90
C GLU A 416 -39.31 -32.70 -26.48
N GLN A 417 -39.52 -31.51 -25.92
CA GLN A 417 -40.86 -31.04 -25.57
C GLN A 417 -41.72 -30.71 -26.79
N GLY A 418 -41.13 -30.13 -27.84
CA GLY A 418 -41.84 -29.85 -29.10
C GLY A 418 -42.21 -31.11 -29.88
N GLU A 419 -41.38 -32.15 -29.82
CA GLU A 419 -41.65 -33.45 -30.43
C GLU A 419 -42.73 -34.26 -29.69
N ASN A 420 -42.82 -34.13 -28.36
CA ASN A 420 -43.86 -34.81 -27.56
C ASN A 420 -45.23 -34.09 -27.51
N SER A 421 -45.32 -32.90 -28.11
CA SER A 421 -46.57 -32.11 -28.18
C SER A 421 -47.13 -31.98 -29.60
N SER A 422 -46.51 -32.67 -30.56
CA SER A 422 -47.04 -32.94 -31.91
C SER A 422 -47.55 -34.37 -31.97
#